data_AF-A0A357IUM6-F1
#
_entry.id   AF-A0A357IUM6-F1
#
_cell.length_a   1.000
_cell.length_b   1.000
_cell.length_c   1.000
_cell.angle_alpha   90.00
_cell.angle_beta   90.00
_cell.angle_gamma   90.00
#
_symmetry.space_group_name_H-M   'P 1'
#
loop_
_entity.id
_entity.type
_entity.pdbx_description
1 polymer ?
#
loop_
_entity_poly.entity_id
_entity_poly.type
_entity_poly.pdbx_seq_one_letter_code
_entity_poly.pdbx_strand_id
1 'polypeptide(L)'
;MAGGKGERFWPKSTASHPKQLQKIYSNKTLLEETVRRARLVASASNIYVGCNAELKKTIQKIHPELNLKFVVEPMGRNTAPIIALAA
;
A
#
# COMPACT_ATOMS: atom_id res chain seq x y z
N MET A 1 -0.81 3.91 4.67
CA MET A 1 -2.14 3.48 4.19
C MET A 1 -2.14 3.32 2.68
N ALA A 2 -2.51 2.16 2.20
CA ALA A 2 -2.58 1.81 0.78
C ALA A 2 -4.04 1.48 0.41
N GLY A 3 -4.94 2.44 0.53
CA GLY A 3 -6.36 2.29 0.18
C GLY A 3 -6.77 3.03 -1.09
N GLY A 4 -7.93 2.69 -1.65
CA GLY A 4 -8.55 3.36 -2.80
C GLY A 4 -8.20 2.74 -4.15
N LYS A 5 -9.18 2.74 -5.07
CA LYS A 5 -9.14 2.07 -6.38
C LYS A 5 -8.29 2.78 -7.44
N GLY A 6 -7.97 4.07 -7.23
CA GLY A 6 -7.12 4.81 -8.17
C GLY A 6 -7.79 5.21 -9.49
N GLU A 7 -9.13 5.29 -9.54
CA GLU A 7 -9.92 5.52 -10.77
C GLU A 7 -9.51 6.76 -11.57
N ARG A 8 -9.01 7.81 -10.92
CA ARG A 8 -8.49 9.02 -11.58
C ARG A 8 -7.22 8.80 -12.42
N PHE A 9 -6.53 7.69 -12.21
CA PHE A 9 -5.36 7.28 -12.99
C PHE A 9 -5.73 6.29 -14.11
N TRP A 10 -7.01 6.08 -14.40
CA TRP A 10 -7.42 5.32 -15.58
C TRP A 10 -6.83 5.97 -16.86
N PRO A 11 -6.36 5.19 -17.85
CA PRO A 11 -6.41 3.72 -17.97
C PRO A 11 -5.29 2.98 -17.23
N LYS A 12 -4.36 3.71 -16.61
CA LYS A 12 -3.17 3.12 -15.99
C LYS A 12 -3.50 2.32 -14.73
N SER A 13 -4.39 2.83 -13.88
CA SER A 13 -4.87 2.13 -12.68
C SER A 13 -6.13 1.33 -12.95
N THR A 14 -6.15 0.09 -12.48
CA THR A 14 -7.30 -0.83 -12.53
C THR A 14 -7.58 -1.40 -11.14
N ALA A 15 -8.70 -2.12 -10.98
CA ALA A 15 -9.00 -2.79 -9.71
C ALA A 15 -7.91 -3.81 -9.31
N SER A 16 -7.37 -4.55 -10.29
CA SER A 16 -6.28 -5.51 -10.07
C SER A 16 -4.90 -4.86 -9.93
N HIS A 17 -4.73 -3.64 -10.44
CA HIS A 17 -3.47 -2.91 -10.38
C HIS A 17 -3.67 -1.44 -9.94
N PRO A 18 -3.99 -1.21 -8.66
CA PRO A 18 -4.35 0.11 -8.16
C PRO A 18 -3.15 1.06 -8.09
N LYS A 19 -3.44 2.35 -7.87
CA LYS A 19 -2.46 3.45 -7.95
C LYS A 19 -1.16 3.22 -7.18
N GLN A 20 -1.20 2.52 -6.05
CA GLN A 20 -0.06 2.33 -5.16
C GLN A 20 1.04 1.48 -5.84
N LEU A 21 0.64 0.63 -6.79
CA LEU A 21 1.53 -0.24 -7.55
C LEU A 21 2.00 0.41 -8.87
N GLN A 22 1.62 1.66 -9.11
CA GLN A 22 1.97 2.37 -10.34
C GLN A 22 3.33 3.04 -10.23
N LYS A 23 4.09 2.98 -11.33
CA LYS A 23 5.32 3.73 -11.56
C LYS A 23 4.98 5.05 -12.24
N ILE A 24 4.80 6.12 -11.46
CA ILE A 24 4.31 7.41 -11.97
C ILE A 24 5.45 8.35 -12.36
N TYR A 25 6.38 8.60 -11.45
CA TYR A 25 7.45 9.59 -11.63
C TYR A 25 8.86 8.99 -11.51
N SER A 26 8.96 7.69 -11.23
CA SER A 26 10.22 6.97 -11.11
C SER A 26 10.05 5.53 -11.62
N ASN A 27 11.16 4.79 -11.68
CA ASN A 27 11.16 3.36 -12.02
C ASN A 27 10.64 2.45 -10.90
N LYS A 28 10.24 3.02 -9.76
CA LYS A 28 9.65 2.34 -8.61
C LYS A 28 8.18 2.69 -8.45
N THR A 29 7.42 1.78 -7.88
CA THR A 29 6.02 1.98 -7.54
C THR A 29 5.87 3.06 -6.47
N LEU A 30 4.70 3.69 -6.38
CA LEU A 30 4.41 4.64 -5.30
C LEU A 30 4.58 4.00 -3.91
N LEU A 31 4.25 2.71 -3.78
CA LEU A 31 4.44 1.96 -2.54
C LEU A 31 5.93 1.81 -2.19
N GLU A 32 6.76 1.37 -3.13
CA GLU A 32 8.20 1.23 -2.93
C GLU A 32 8.87 2.54 -2.53
N GLU A 33 8.55 3.64 -3.22
CA GLU A 33 9.07 4.97 -2.88
C GLU A 33 8.62 5.40 -1.48
N THR A 34 7.38 5.09 -1.10
CA THR A 34 6.86 5.41 0.23
C THR A 34 7.53 4.59 1.33
N VAL A 35 7.71 3.29 1.12
CA VAL A 35 8.41 2.40 2.06
C VAL A 35 9.87 2.83 2.22
N ARG A 36 10.55 3.18 1.11
CA ARG A 36 11.93 3.68 1.15
C ARG A 36 12.04 4.95 2.00
N ARG A 37 11.13 5.91 1.82
CA ARG A 37 11.09 7.13 2.64
C ARG A 37 10.78 6.83 4.10
N ALA A 38 9.84 5.93 4.38
CA ALA A 38 9.48 5.54 5.75
C ALA A 38 10.67 4.92 6.51
N ARG A 39 11.48 4.11 5.83
CA ARG A 39 12.69 3.49 6.41
C ARG A 39 13.78 4.49 6.80
N LEU A 40 13.73 5.73 6.32
CA LEU A 40 14.65 6.79 6.73
C LEU A 40 14.34 7.33 8.14
N VAL A 41 13.11 7.12 8.64
CA VAL A 41 12.63 7.70 9.90
C VAL A 41 12.10 6.67 10.89
N ALA A 42 11.92 5.41 10.47
CA ALA A 42 11.42 4.33 11.32
C ALA A 42 12.08 2.99 10.95
N SER A 43 12.28 2.12 11.95
CA SER A 43 12.71 0.75 11.71
C SER A 43 11.64 -0.04 10.96
N ALA A 44 12.05 -1.05 10.19
CA ALA A 44 11.11 -1.92 9.45
C ALA A 44 10.07 -2.59 10.38
N SER A 45 10.43 -2.86 11.65
CA SER A 45 9.53 -3.41 12.64
C SER A 45 8.34 -2.50 13.00
N ASN A 46 8.47 -1.19 12.77
CA ASN A 46 7.49 -0.16 13.11
C ASN A 46 6.76 0.40 11.87
N ILE A 47 6.94 -0.20 10.69
CA ILE A 47 6.28 0.21 9.45
C ILE A 47 5.17 -0.79 9.11
N TYR A 48 3.93 -0.29 9.09
CA TYR A 48 2.74 -1.07 8.77
C TYR A 48 2.06 -0.53 7.51
N VAL A 49 1.69 -1.45 6.61
CA VAL A 49 0.89 -1.16 5.43
C VAL A 49 -0.55 -1.54 5.69
N GLY A 50 -1.37 -0.53 5.93
CA GLY A 50 -2.82 -0.70 6.02
C GLY A 50 -3.49 -0.82 4.65
N CYS A 51 -4.19 -1.93 4.35
CA CYS A 51 -4.93 -2.16 3.11
C CYS A 51 -6.04 -3.22 3.26
N ASN A 52 -6.76 -3.54 2.18
CA ASN A 52 -7.69 -4.67 2.16
C ASN A 52 -6.97 -6.00 1.82
N ALA A 53 -7.67 -7.12 2.00
CA ALA A 53 -7.10 -8.46 1.80
C ALA A 53 -6.63 -8.73 0.35
N GLU A 54 -7.35 -8.20 -0.65
CA GLU A 54 -7.00 -8.38 -2.06
C GLU A 54 -5.70 -7.66 -2.41
N LEU A 55 -5.58 -6.39 -2.01
CA LEU A 55 -4.38 -5.61 -2.26
C LEU A 55 -3.18 -6.13 -1.46
N LYS A 56 -3.38 -6.64 -0.24
CA LYS A 56 -2.31 -7.35 0.49
C LYS A 56 -1.72 -8.48 -0.36
N LYS A 57 -2.58 -9.35 -0.91
CA LYS A 57 -2.13 -10.48 -1.76
C LYS A 57 -1.37 -9.97 -2.98
N THR A 58 -1.88 -8.93 -3.64
CA THR A 58 -1.23 -8.34 -4.83
C THR A 58 0.14 -7.73 -4.48
N ILE A 59 0.25 -6.99 -3.37
CA ILE A 59 1.52 -6.44 -2.90
C ILE A 59 2.53 -7.55 -2.61
N GLN A 60 2.12 -8.59 -1.87
CA GLN A 60 3.02 -9.70 -1.53
C GLN A 60 3.49 -10.48 -2.77
N LYS A 61 2.64 -10.57 -3.80
CA LYS A 61 2.98 -11.22 -5.07
C LYS A 61 3.99 -10.41 -5.90
N ILE A 62 3.81 -9.08 -5.96
CA ILE A 62 4.61 -8.21 -6.85
C ILE A 62 5.89 -7.74 -6.16
N HIS A 63 5.85 -7.54 -4.84
CA HIS A 63 6.94 -6.98 -4.04
C HIS A 63 7.29 -7.85 -2.82
N PRO A 64 7.60 -9.15 -3.00
CA PRO A 64 7.98 -10.03 -1.89
C PRO A 64 9.21 -9.53 -1.12
N GLU A 65 10.12 -8.83 -1.80
CA GLU A 65 11.37 -8.28 -1.25
C GLU A 65 11.17 -7.17 -0.21
N LEU A 66 10.01 -6.53 -0.18
CA LEU A 66 9.76 -5.41 0.75
C LEU A 66 9.54 -5.88 2.20
N ASN A 67 9.24 -7.17 2.42
CA ASN A 67 9.00 -7.79 3.74
C ASN A 67 8.14 -6.90 4.67
N LEU A 68 6.94 -6.56 4.20
CA LEU A 68 6.05 -5.60 4.84
C LEU A 68 5.18 -6.24 5.92
N LYS A 69 4.92 -5.51 7.01
CA LYS A 69 3.83 -5.82 7.93
C LYS A 69 2.53 -5.20 7.42
N PHE A 70 1.42 -5.90 7.61
CA PHE A 70 0.12 -5.46 7.10
C PHE A 70 -0.90 -5.31 8.22
N VAL A 71 -1.72 -4.28 8.12
CA VAL A 71 -2.97 -4.13 8.87
C VAL A 71 -4.09 -4.29 7.86
N VAL A 72 -4.86 -5.38 7.97
CA VAL A 72 -5.87 -5.74 6.97
C VAL A 72 -7.23 -5.29 7.43
N GLU A 73 -7.85 -4.37 6.69
CA GLU A 73 -9.24 -3.99 6.94
C GLU A 73 -10.19 -5.08 6.42
N PRO A 74 -11.23 -5.44 7.18
CA PRO A 74 -12.27 -6.37 6.71
C PRO A 74 -13.13 -5.76 5.60
N MET A 75 -13.30 -4.43 5.62
CA MET A 75 -14.03 -3.66 4.63
C MET A 75 -13.49 -2.21 4.61
N GLY A 76 -13.50 -1.58 3.44
CA GLY A 76 -13.01 -0.20 3.32
C GLY A 76 -13.95 0.78 4.02
N ARG A 77 -13.50 1.39 5.13
CA ARG A 77 -14.25 2.40 5.90
C ARG A 77 -13.53 3.74 6.01
N ASN A 78 -12.81 4.13 4.96
CA ASN A 78 -11.93 5.32 4.94
C ASN A 78 -10.79 5.23 5.96
N THR A 79 -10.28 6.39 6.37
CA THR A 79 -8.95 6.49 6.98
C THR A 79 -8.92 6.27 8.49
N ALA A 80 -9.93 6.78 9.22
CA ALA A 80 -9.93 6.70 10.67
C ALA A 80 -9.94 5.26 11.21
N PRO A 81 -10.75 4.32 10.67
CA PRO A 81 -10.83 2.97 11.22
C PRO A 81 -9.53 2.17 11.12
N ILE A 82 -8.80 2.31 10.01
CA ILE A 82 -7.52 1.59 9.87
C ILE A 82 -6.41 2.15 10.76
N ILE A 83 -6.45 3.45 11.05
CA ILE A 83 -5.54 4.06 12.03
C ILE A 83 -5.86 3.51 13.42
N ALA A 84 -7.13 3.45 13.80
CA ALA A 84 -7.56 2.87 15.06
C ALA A 84 -7.20 1.38 15.19
N LEU A 85 -7.26 0.61 14.09
CA LEU A 85 -6.86 -0.80 14.07
C LEU A 85 -5.34 -1.00 14.20
N ALA A 86 -4.55 0.02 13.88
CA ALA A 86 -3.09 -0.03 13.92
C ALA A 86 -2.49 0.54 15.22
N ALA A 87 -3.30 1.25 16.02
CA ALA A 87 -2.92 1.83 17.31
C ALA A 87 -2.92 0.76 18.41
#